data_AF-A0A1E2RWK6-F1
#
_entry.id   AF-A0A1E2RWK6-F1
#
_cell.length_a   1.000
_cell.length_b   1.000
_cell.length_c   1.000
_cell.angle_alpha   90.00
_cell.angle_beta   90.00
_cell.angle_gamma   90.00
#
_symmetry.space_group_name_H-M   'P 1'
#
loop_
_entity.id
_entity.type
_entity.pdbx_description
1 polymer ?
#
loop_
_entity_poly.entity_id
_entity_poly.type
_entity_poly.pdbx_seq_one_letter_code
_entity_poly.pdbx_strand_id
1 'polypeptide(L)'
;MTHQIPAALAALFLVFAIPAFTAPALVLAKQAASEQAELPKGASLAPDVKPLTSYAPEENPGAVDFDPEDRLAIENLLYAYSFAYDNYEAEAWLSLFTDDAVFVAGTPGEPSVSFSGEGFRSFWTERMKAFAKSGNRRRHLMSNILFLDQTETTAHISVVGLLTNAKVDKPVSAAQLLHNGKNGEKFSVVTSLNYEGWLVKGAEGWKIQRWHDLPDAPVPQ
;
A
#
# COMPACT_ATOMS: atom_id res chain seq x y z
N MET A 1 26.99 -13.04 -24.07
CA MET A 1 26.97 -13.15 -22.59
C MET A 1 25.54 -12.90 -22.16
N THR A 2 24.80 -13.98 -21.93
CA THR A 2 23.37 -14.01 -21.62
C THR A 2 23.21 -14.06 -20.11
N HIS A 3 22.74 -12.97 -19.51
CA HIS A 3 22.39 -12.96 -18.09
C HIS A 3 21.06 -13.69 -17.90
N GLN A 4 21.13 -14.90 -17.36
CA GLN A 4 19.98 -15.61 -16.79
C GLN A 4 19.58 -14.93 -15.48
N ILE A 5 18.31 -14.57 -15.36
CA ILE A 5 17.70 -14.11 -14.12
C ILE A 5 17.33 -15.37 -13.31
N PRO A 6 17.73 -15.51 -12.04
CA PRO A 6 17.41 -16.69 -11.24
C PRO A 6 15.93 -16.71 -10.84
N ALA A 7 15.37 -17.92 -10.80
CA ALA A 7 13.94 -18.23 -10.64
C ALA A 7 13.33 -17.93 -9.23
N ALA A 8 13.96 -17.09 -8.41
CA ALA A 8 13.56 -16.84 -7.02
C ALA A 8 12.54 -15.69 -6.83
N LEU A 9 12.10 -15.01 -7.90
CA LEU A 9 11.14 -13.90 -7.81
C LEU A 9 9.66 -14.31 -7.96
N ALA A 10 9.39 -15.61 -8.17
CA ALA A 10 8.08 -16.08 -8.63
C ALA A 10 7.05 -16.33 -7.51
N ALA A 11 7.45 -16.39 -6.23
CA ALA A 11 6.52 -16.71 -5.13
C ALA A 11 5.80 -15.49 -4.53
N LEU A 12 6.16 -14.26 -4.91
CA LEU A 12 5.42 -13.04 -4.53
C LEU A 12 4.72 -12.36 -5.73
N PHE A 13 4.93 -12.86 -6.95
CA PHE A 13 4.42 -12.25 -8.18
C PHE A 13 4.14 -13.30 -9.27
N LEU A 14 2.99 -13.97 -9.22
CA LEU A 14 2.48 -14.66 -10.41
C LEU A 14 0.96 -14.89 -10.32
N VAL A 15 0.16 -14.03 -10.94
CA VAL A 15 -1.14 -14.45 -11.50
C VAL A 15 -1.35 -13.76 -12.85
N PHE A 16 -0.90 -14.42 -13.92
CA PHE A 16 -1.48 -14.27 -15.25
C PHE A 16 -2.53 -15.36 -15.45
N ALA A 17 -3.69 -14.97 -15.95
CA ALA A 17 -4.82 -15.84 -16.23
C ALA A 17 -4.53 -16.88 -17.33
N ILE A 18 -4.87 -18.15 -17.09
CA ILE A 18 -5.08 -19.21 -18.10
C ILE A 18 -6.27 -20.09 -17.64
N PRO A 19 -7.16 -20.56 -18.55
CA PRO A 19 -8.50 -21.03 -18.18
C PRO A 19 -8.55 -22.46 -17.63
N ALA A 20 -9.69 -22.74 -16.99
CA ALA A 20 -10.10 -23.95 -16.28
C ALA A 20 -9.74 -25.29 -16.95
N PHE A 21 -9.26 -26.26 -16.17
CA PHE A 21 -9.67 -27.67 -16.23
C PHE A 21 -9.35 -28.41 -14.90
N THR A 22 -10.42 -28.95 -14.30
CA THR A 22 -10.56 -30.16 -13.44
C THR A 22 -9.48 -30.54 -12.40
N ALA A 23 -9.91 -30.56 -11.12
CA ALA A 23 -9.32 -31.29 -9.99
C ALA A 23 -9.30 -32.83 -10.26
N PRO A 24 -8.50 -33.69 -9.56
CA PRO A 24 -8.28 -33.66 -8.10
C PRO A 24 -6.82 -33.89 -7.64
N ALA A 25 -6.33 -33.09 -6.70
CA ALA A 25 -5.06 -33.34 -6.00
C ALA A 25 -5.19 -33.03 -4.50
N LEU A 26 -6.10 -33.74 -3.85
CA LEU A 26 -6.04 -34.00 -2.42
C LEU A 26 -4.86 -34.96 -2.22
N VAL A 27 -3.66 -34.46 -1.85
CA VAL A 27 -2.43 -35.17 -1.36
C VAL A 27 -1.13 -34.36 -1.58
N LEU A 28 -1.18 -33.05 -1.84
CA LEU A 28 0.02 -32.17 -1.81
C LEU A 28 0.00 -31.10 -0.71
N ALA A 29 -1.00 -31.11 0.16
CA ALA A 29 -1.19 -30.08 1.19
C ALA A 29 -0.36 -30.26 2.48
N LYS A 30 0.69 -31.09 2.49
CA LYS A 30 1.53 -31.34 3.69
C LYS A 30 3.03 -31.14 3.49
N GLN A 31 3.48 -30.64 2.33
CA GLN A 31 4.91 -30.56 2.02
C GLN A 31 5.37 -29.20 1.47
N ALA A 32 4.66 -28.12 1.84
CA ALA A 32 5.05 -26.73 1.55
C ALA A 32 5.24 -25.91 2.85
N ALA A 33 5.66 -26.57 3.93
CA ALA A 33 5.98 -25.94 5.21
C ALA A 33 7.48 -26.02 5.48
N SER A 34 8.32 -25.41 4.62
CA SER A 34 9.72 -25.06 4.96
C SER A 34 10.46 -24.19 3.92
N GLU A 35 9.79 -23.32 3.16
CA GLU A 35 10.50 -22.24 2.46
C GLU A 35 10.01 -20.92 3.04
N GLN A 36 10.73 -20.40 4.04
CA GLN A 36 10.66 -18.98 4.35
C GLN A 36 11.12 -18.25 3.08
N ALA A 37 10.18 -17.64 2.35
CA ALA A 37 10.52 -16.78 1.24
C ALA A 37 11.56 -15.76 1.72
N GLU A 38 12.70 -15.67 1.04
CA GLU A 38 13.73 -14.70 1.38
C GLU A 38 13.13 -13.29 1.32
N LEU A 39 13.34 -12.50 2.37
CA LEU A 39 12.88 -11.12 2.40
C LEU A 39 13.58 -10.31 1.30
N PRO A 40 12.92 -9.30 0.72
CA PRO A 40 13.57 -8.37 -0.20
C PRO A 40 14.84 -7.76 0.40
N LYS A 41 15.83 -7.44 -0.44
CA LYS A 41 17.06 -6.78 0.01
C LYS A 41 16.72 -5.51 0.81
N GLY A 42 17.28 -5.41 2.02
CA GLY A 42 17.04 -4.26 2.92
C GLY A 42 15.71 -4.31 3.68
N ALA A 43 15.00 -5.43 3.63
CA ALA A 43 13.82 -5.65 4.44
C ALA A 43 14.13 -6.48 5.70
N SER A 44 13.34 -6.27 6.76
CA SER A 44 13.40 -7.02 8.01
C SER A 44 11.99 -7.33 8.54
N LEU A 45 11.84 -8.36 9.35
CA LEU A 45 10.57 -8.63 10.02
C LEU A 45 10.28 -7.56 11.07
N ALA A 46 9.01 -7.18 11.21
CA ALA A 46 8.48 -6.27 12.21
C ALA A 46 7.25 -6.90 12.90
N PRO A 47 7.42 -8.02 13.62
CA PRO A 47 6.30 -8.81 14.16
C PRO A 47 5.46 -8.08 15.21
N ASP A 48 6.04 -7.04 15.83
CA ASP A 48 5.38 -6.28 16.88
C ASP A 48 4.51 -5.13 16.34
N VAL A 49 4.57 -4.84 15.03
CA VAL A 49 3.75 -3.80 14.39
C VAL A 49 2.36 -4.35 14.10
N LYS A 50 1.34 -3.66 14.64
CA LYS A 50 -0.08 -4.02 14.52
C LYS A 50 -0.90 -2.78 14.19
N PRO A 51 -2.05 -2.93 13.50
CA PRO A 51 -2.90 -1.79 13.21
C PRO A 51 -3.44 -1.16 14.49
N LEU A 52 -3.40 0.16 14.55
CA LEU A 52 -4.05 0.92 15.62
C LEU A 52 -5.57 0.76 15.47
N THR A 53 -6.18 0.01 16.38
CA THR A 53 -7.62 -0.36 16.34
C THR A 53 -8.40 0.15 17.56
N SER A 54 -7.72 0.85 18.47
CA SER A 54 -8.33 1.48 19.63
C SER A 54 -7.88 2.92 19.76
N TYR A 55 -8.78 3.78 20.21
CA TYR A 55 -8.52 5.19 20.45
C TYR A 55 -9.03 5.57 21.84
N ALA A 56 -8.12 6.10 22.67
CA ALA A 56 -8.39 6.54 24.03
C ALA A 56 -7.61 7.83 24.29
N PRO A 57 -8.10 8.98 23.80
CA PRO A 57 -7.34 10.23 23.89
C PRO A 57 -7.27 10.73 25.34
N GLU A 58 -6.12 11.28 25.70
CA GLU A 58 -5.92 11.98 26.98
C GLU A 58 -6.48 13.41 26.94
N GLU A 59 -6.57 13.98 25.74
CA GLU A 59 -7.00 15.36 25.48
C GLU A 59 -8.29 15.41 24.64
N ASN A 60 -8.91 16.60 24.57
CA ASN A 60 -10.10 16.79 23.75
C ASN A 60 -9.73 16.78 22.25
N PRO A 61 -10.21 15.83 21.42
CA PRO A 61 -9.86 15.77 19.99
C PRO A 61 -10.32 16.99 19.17
N GLY A 62 -11.25 17.80 19.71
CA GLY A 62 -11.68 19.06 19.12
C GLY A 62 -10.94 20.30 19.64
N ALA A 63 -9.87 20.14 20.42
CA ALA A 63 -9.02 21.26 20.84
C ALA A 63 -8.36 21.92 19.63
N VAL A 64 -8.04 23.22 19.73
CA VAL A 64 -7.58 24.06 18.61
C VAL A 64 -6.17 24.62 18.83
N ASP A 65 -5.45 24.06 19.81
CA ASP A 65 -4.08 24.37 20.17
C ASP A 65 -3.07 23.61 19.29
N PHE A 66 -3.24 23.75 17.98
CA PHE A 66 -2.35 23.20 16.96
C PHE A 66 -2.20 24.19 15.81
N ASP A 67 -1.19 24.00 14.95
CA ASP A 67 -1.06 24.78 13.72
C ASP A 67 -1.98 24.18 12.62
N PRO A 68 -3.06 24.88 12.22
CA PRO A 68 -3.97 24.38 11.20
C PRO A 68 -3.36 24.36 9.79
N GLU A 69 -2.39 25.22 9.49
CA GLU A 69 -1.70 25.23 8.19
C GLU A 69 -0.87 23.95 8.04
N ASP A 70 -0.24 23.50 9.13
CA ASP A 70 0.50 22.24 9.16
C ASP A 70 -0.42 21.03 8.95
N ARG A 71 -1.61 21.01 9.55
CA ARG A 71 -2.57 19.92 9.30
C ARG A 71 -3.02 19.88 7.85
N LEU A 72 -3.32 21.04 7.25
CA LEU A 72 -3.67 21.13 5.82
C LEU A 72 -2.51 20.68 4.91
N ALA A 73 -1.27 21.02 5.26
CA ALA A 73 -0.09 20.57 4.53
C ALA A 73 0.09 19.05 4.60
N ILE A 74 -0.12 18.45 5.79
CA ILE A 74 -0.07 17.00 6.00
C ILE A 74 -1.21 16.29 5.23
N GLU A 75 -2.43 16.82 5.25
CA GLU A 75 -3.53 16.28 4.45
C GLU A 75 -3.19 16.28 2.95
N ASN A 76 -2.68 17.41 2.44
CA ASN A 76 -2.27 17.51 1.05
C ASN A 76 -1.11 16.56 0.70
N LEU A 77 -0.16 16.34 1.61
CA LEU A 77 0.89 15.33 1.47
C LEU A 77 0.31 13.92 1.31
N LEU A 78 -0.73 13.55 2.06
CA LEU A 78 -1.42 12.26 1.93
C LEU A 78 -2.27 12.14 0.66
N TYR A 79 -2.84 13.25 0.19
CA TYR A 79 -3.53 13.29 -1.10
C TYR A 79 -2.53 13.11 -2.24
N ALA A 80 -1.36 13.75 -2.17
CA ALA A 80 -0.26 13.55 -3.11
C ALA A 80 0.26 12.11 -3.07
N TYR A 81 0.36 11.49 -1.87
CA TYR A 81 0.68 10.07 -1.71
C TYR A 81 -0.29 9.20 -2.51
N SER A 82 -1.59 9.37 -2.28
CA SER A 82 -2.62 8.57 -2.97
C SER A 82 -2.54 8.78 -4.47
N PHE A 83 -2.42 10.04 -4.89
CA PHE A 83 -2.41 10.41 -6.30
C PHE A 83 -1.19 9.84 -7.03
N ALA A 84 0.02 10.02 -6.51
CA ALA A 84 1.24 9.49 -7.12
C ALA A 84 1.24 7.96 -7.16
N TYR A 85 0.80 7.30 -6.07
CA TYR A 85 0.72 5.84 -6.04
C TYR A 85 -0.24 5.31 -7.10
N ASP A 86 -1.45 5.88 -7.16
CA ASP A 86 -2.49 5.41 -8.05
C ASP A 86 -2.18 5.62 -9.53
N ASN A 87 -1.31 6.58 -9.83
CA ASN A 87 -0.80 6.85 -11.17
C ASN A 87 0.55 6.16 -11.46
N TYR A 88 1.04 5.34 -10.52
CA TYR A 88 2.27 4.56 -10.66
C TYR A 88 3.56 5.41 -10.79
N GLU A 89 3.53 6.62 -10.23
CA GLU A 89 4.62 7.59 -10.31
C GLU A 89 5.60 7.38 -9.15
N ALA A 90 6.45 6.35 -9.27
CA ALA A 90 7.34 5.92 -8.18
C ALA A 90 8.26 7.03 -7.65
N GLU A 91 8.84 7.85 -8.53
CA GLU A 91 9.74 8.93 -8.14
C GLU A 91 9.00 10.01 -7.33
N ALA A 92 7.83 10.45 -7.83
CA ALA A 92 6.98 11.42 -7.13
C ALA A 92 6.54 10.87 -5.77
N TRP A 93 6.11 9.61 -5.71
CA TRP A 93 5.67 8.98 -4.47
C TRP A 93 6.81 8.83 -3.44
N LEU A 94 7.99 8.41 -3.90
CA LEU A 94 9.18 8.27 -3.04
C LEU A 94 9.75 9.62 -2.56
N SER A 95 9.43 10.73 -3.23
CA SER A 95 9.85 12.08 -2.81
C SER A 95 9.09 12.61 -1.58
N LEU A 96 7.95 11.99 -1.25
CA LEU A 96 7.10 12.33 -0.11
C LEU A 96 7.67 11.82 1.23
N PHE A 97 8.67 10.96 1.15
CA PHE A 97 9.34 10.34 2.29
C PHE A 97 10.67 11.01 2.58
N THR A 98 11.11 10.98 3.83
CA THR A 98 12.49 11.31 4.18
C THR A 98 13.47 10.26 3.63
N ASP A 99 14.75 10.61 3.53
CA ASP A 99 15.77 9.69 3.00
C ASP A 99 16.00 8.45 3.87
N ASP A 100 15.78 8.61 5.17
CA ASP A 100 15.89 7.57 6.20
C ASP A 100 14.51 7.00 6.59
N ALA A 101 13.50 7.19 5.74
CA ALA A 101 12.15 6.73 6.04
C ALA A 101 12.08 5.21 6.22
N VAL A 102 11.18 4.78 7.11
CA VAL A 102 10.88 3.37 7.35
C VAL A 102 9.45 3.06 6.96
N PHE A 103 9.29 2.18 5.97
CA PHE A 103 7.98 1.71 5.53
C PHE A 103 7.72 0.31 6.07
N VAL A 104 6.57 0.06 6.68
CA VAL A 104 6.17 -1.26 7.16
C VAL A 104 4.93 -1.70 6.40
N ALA A 105 5.01 -2.83 5.71
CA ALA A 105 3.89 -3.45 5.02
C ALA A 105 3.39 -4.66 5.81
N GLY A 106 2.09 -4.72 6.06
CA GLY A 106 1.44 -5.85 6.71
C GLY A 106 0.75 -6.78 5.70
N THR A 107 0.69 -8.06 6.06
CA THR A 107 -0.22 -9.04 5.44
C THR A 107 -1.07 -9.63 6.57
N PRO A 108 -2.41 -9.69 6.45
CA PRO A 108 -3.24 -10.15 7.55
C PRO A 108 -2.94 -11.60 7.91
N GLY A 109 -2.59 -11.83 9.18
CA GLY A 109 -2.22 -13.16 9.69
C GLY A 109 -0.73 -13.50 9.55
N GLU A 110 0.09 -12.63 8.95
CA GLU A 110 1.54 -12.82 8.81
C GLU A 110 2.32 -11.72 9.55
N PRO A 111 3.59 -11.97 9.92
CA PRO A 111 4.46 -10.92 10.42
C PRO A 111 4.65 -9.80 9.39
N SER A 112 4.51 -8.54 9.82
CA SER A 112 4.77 -7.38 8.97
C SER A 112 6.25 -7.31 8.55
N VAL A 113 6.50 -6.66 7.41
CA VAL A 113 7.84 -6.48 6.85
C VAL A 113 8.18 -5.00 6.79
N SER A 114 9.33 -4.63 7.36
CA SER A 114 9.88 -3.28 7.37
C SER A 114 10.90 -3.11 6.25
N PHE A 115 10.92 -1.95 5.62
CA PHE A 115 11.82 -1.55 4.55
C PHE A 115 12.44 -0.19 4.87
N SER A 116 13.72 0.00 4.56
CA SER A 116 14.38 1.31 4.63
C SER A 116 15.48 1.46 3.57
N GLY A 117 15.96 2.69 3.40
CA GLY A 117 17.09 3.01 2.52
C GLY A 117 16.91 2.54 1.07
N GLU A 118 17.97 2.00 0.47
CA GLU A 118 17.97 1.52 -0.93
C GLU A 118 16.95 0.39 -1.15
N GLY A 119 16.74 -0.48 -0.14
CA GLY A 119 15.78 -1.59 -0.22
C GLY A 119 14.34 -1.10 -0.38
N PHE A 120 13.95 -0.11 0.44
CA PHE A 120 12.65 0.57 0.33
C PHE A 120 12.45 1.19 -1.06
N ARG A 121 13.42 1.99 -1.52
CA ARG A 121 13.31 2.72 -2.80
C ARG A 121 13.25 1.78 -4.01
N SER A 122 14.12 0.77 -4.05
CA SER A 122 14.18 -0.19 -5.16
C SER A 122 12.94 -1.08 -5.21
N PHE A 123 12.49 -1.60 -4.06
CA PHE A 123 11.29 -2.43 -3.96
C PHE A 123 10.07 -1.72 -4.52
N TRP A 124 9.78 -0.50 -4.04
CA TRP A 124 8.59 0.24 -4.46
C TRP A 124 8.67 0.75 -5.90
N THR A 125 9.87 1.07 -6.39
CA THR A 125 10.09 1.41 -7.80
C THR A 125 9.67 0.25 -8.71
N GLU A 126 10.14 -0.97 -8.43
CA GLU A 126 9.77 -2.14 -9.24
C GLU A 126 8.30 -2.54 -9.03
N ARG A 127 7.78 -2.40 -7.80
CA ARG A 127 6.37 -2.64 -7.48
C ARG A 127 5.43 -1.77 -8.31
N MET A 128 5.71 -0.47 -8.40
CA MET A 128 4.88 0.47 -9.18
C MET A 128 5.01 0.23 -10.68
N LYS A 129 6.20 -0.12 -11.20
CA LYS A 129 6.34 -0.56 -12.59
C LYS A 129 5.48 -1.79 -12.91
N ALA A 130 5.39 -2.74 -11.98
CA ALA A 130 4.51 -3.90 -12.14
C ALA A 130 3.03 -3.50 -12.13
N PHE A 131 2.63 -2.59 -11.25
CA PHE A 131 1.26 -2.09 -11.21
C PHE A 131 0.84 -1.35 -12.48
N ALA A 132 1.72 -0.53 -13.06
CA ALA A 132 1.46 0.17 -14.32
C ALA A 132 1.12 -0.79 -15.48
N LYS A 133 1.63 -2.03 -15.44
CA LYS A 133 1.38 -3.07 -16.44
C LYS A 133 0.10 -3.87 -16.19
N SER A 134 -0.55 -3.70 -15.03
CA SER A 134 -1.71 -4.52 -14.62
C SER A 134 -3.01 -4.18 -15.35
N GLY A 135 -3.09 -2.99 -15.96
CA GLY A 135 -4.31 -2.46 -16.57
C GLY A 135 -5.38 -2.06 -15.56
N ASN A 136 -5.09 -2.11 -14.25
CA ASN A 136 -5.96 -1.57 -13.22
C ASN A 136 -5.91 -0.04 -13.28
N ARG A 137 -7.02 0.61 -12.96
CA ARG A 137 -7.02 1.99 -12.48
C ARG A 137 -7.29 1.96 -11.00
N ARG A 138 -6.24 2.15 -10.22
CA ARG A 138 -6.31 2.09 -8.77
C ARG A 138 -6.85 3.39 -8.19
N ARG A 139 -7.51 3.31 -7.04
CA ARG A 139 -7.84 4.49 -6.24
C ARG A 139 -7.71 4.23 -4.75
N HIS A 140 -6.84 5.00 -4.10
CA HIS A 140 -6.77 5.14 -2.66
C HIS A 140 -7.70 6.26 -2.22
N LEU A 141 -8.69 5.92 -1.42
CA LEU A 141 -9.43 6.88 -0.62
C LEU A 141 -8.81 6.89 0.77
N MET A 142 -8.04 7.92 1.09
CA MET A 142 -7.49 8.16 2.42
C MET A 142 -8.39 9.15 3.15
N SER A 143 -9.03 8.71 4.22
CA SER A 143 -10.03 9.46 4.98
C SER A 143 -9.82 9.25 6.47
N ASN A 144 -10.59 9.98 7.28
CA ASN A 144 -10.56 9.87 8.74
C ASN A 144 -9.14 10.08 9.27
N ILE A 145 -8.46 11.09 8.71
CA ILE A 145 -7.11 11.48 9.13
C ILE A 145 -7.24 12.01 10.55
N LEU A 146 -6.80 11.21 11.51
CA LEU A 146 -6.81 11.52 12.93
C LEU A 146 -5.40 11.89 13.35
N PHE A 147 -5.23 13.12 13.82
CA PHE A 147 -3.99 13.56 14.45
C PHE A 147 -3.97 13.05 15.88
N LEU A 148 -3.04 12.15 16.17
CA LEU A 148 -2.81 11.56 17.49
C LEU A 148 -1.91 12.47 18.34
N ASP A 149 -0.92 13.08 17.70
CA ASP A 149 -0.04 14.10 18.28
C ASP A 149 0.46 15.05 17.17
N GLN A 150 0.73 16.31 17.53
CA GLN A 150 1.34 17.30 16.65
C GLN A 150 2.15 18.30 17.46
N THR A 151 3.41 18.49 17.06
CA THR A 151 4.27 19.59 17.52
C THR A 151 4.58 20.52 16.34
N GLU A 152 5.38 21.56 16.58
CA GLU A 152 5.89 22.44 15.52
C GLU A 152 6.71 21.70 14.43
N THR A 153 7.22 20.50 14.73
CA THR A 153 8.16 19.78 13.84
C THR A 153 7.84 18.31 13.62
N THR A 154 6.87 17.75 14.34
CA THR A 154 6.48 16.33 14.23
C THR A 154 4.97 16.17 14.24
N ALA A 155 4.48 15.13 13.58
CA ALA A 155 3.08 14.73 13.68
C ALA A 155 2.97 13.21 13.67
N HIS A 156 2.03 12.68 14.44
CA HIS A 156 1.66 11.27 14.46
C HIS A 156 0.19 11.16 14.09
N ILE A 157 -0.11 10.40 13.04
CA ILE A 157 -1.45 10.31 12.49
C ILE A 157 -1.89 8.86 12.29
N SER A 158 -3.20 8.65 12.38
CA SER A 158 -3.86 7.44 11.89
C SER A 158 -4.76 7.81 10.71
N VAL A 159 -4.80 6.96 9.69
CA VAL A 159 -5.61 7.19 8.50
C VAL A 159 -6.32 5.90 8.09
N VAL A 160 -7.61 5.99 7.78
CA VAL A 160 -8.36 4.89 7.20
C VAL A 160 -8.24 4.96 5.68
N GLY A 161 -7.80 3.88 5.06
CA GLY A 161 -7.74 3.73 3.62
C GLY A 161 -8.82 2.80 3.08
N LEU A 162 -9.36 3.11 1.91
CA LEU A 162 -10.08 2.18 1.06
C LEU A 162 -9.39 2.11 -0.29
N LEU A 163 -8.98 0.91 -0.67
CA LEU A 163 -8.34 0.65 -1.94
C LEU A 163 -9.30 -0.02 -2.92
N THR A 164 -9.39 0.54 -4.12
CA THR A 164 -10.28 0.06 -5.18
C THR A 164 -9.54 -0.04 -6.51
N ASN A 165 -10.09 -0.81 -7.43
CA ASN A 165 -9.67 -0.83 -8.83
C ASN A 165 -10.88 -0.67 -9.75
N ALA A 166 -10.64 -0.08 -10.92
CA ALA A 166 -11.50 -0.22 -12.09
C ALA A 166 -10.68 -0.81 -13.25
N LYS A 167 -11.17 -1.89 -13.86
CA LYS A 167 -10.48 -2.58 -14.96
C LYS A 167 -11.46 -3.10 -16.01
N VAL A 168 -11.05 -3.11 -17.28
CA VAL A 168 -11.77 -3.82 -18.35
C VAL A 168 -11.39 -5.30 -18.29
N ASP A 169 -12.31 -6.16 -17.89
CA ASP A 169 -12.04 -7.60 -17.74
C ASP A 169 -12.03 -8.33 -19.09
N LYS A 170 -12.87 -7.92 -20.04
CA LYS A 170 -13.00 -8.46 -21.41
C LYS A 170 -13.59 -7.39 -22.34
N PRO A 171 -13.44 -7.50 -23.67
CA PRO A 171 -14.27 -6.76 -24.61
C PRO A 171 -15.74 -7.09 -24.30
N VAL A 172 -16.51 -6.09 -23.87
CA VAL A 172 -17.94 -6.24 -23.61
C VAL A 172 -18.73 -5.99 -24.88
N SER A 173 -19.82 -6.72 -25.07
CA SER A 173 -20.73 -6.46 -26.18
C SER A 173 -21.41 -5.09 -26.03
N ALA A 174 -21.87 -4.50 -27.13
CA ALA A 174 -22.59 -3.22 -27.12
C ALA A 174 -23.83 -3.24 -26.18
N ALA A 175 -24.45 -4.41 -25.96
CA ALA A 175 -25.56 -4.59 -25.03
C ALA A 175 -25.15 -4.49 -23.55
N GLN A 176 -23.91 -4.88 -23.20
CA GLN A 176 -23.39 -4.83 -21.83
C GLN A 176 -22.86 -3.45 -21.42
N LEU A 177 -22.53 -2.59 -22.41
CA LEU A 177 -22.15 -1.18 -22.19
C LEU A 177 -23.29 -0.33 -21.61
N LEU A 178 -24.54 -0.76 -21.78
CA LEU A 178 -25.71 -0.06 -21.24
C LEU A 178 -25.84 -0.18 -19.71
N HIS A 179 -25.08 -1.06 -19.04
CA HIS A 179 -25.18 -1.29 -17.59
C HIS A 179 -23.86 -1.03 -16.83
N ASN A 180 -22.70 -1.12 -17.50
CA ASN A 180 -21.37 -1.06 -16.85
C ASN A 180 -20.53 0.18 -17.21
N GLY A 181 -21.17 1.32 -17.47
CA GLY A 181 -20.47 2.52 -17.94
C GLY A 181 -19.86 2.33 -19.35
N LYS A 182 -19.41 3.43 -19.95
CA LYS A 182 -19.11 3.53 -21.39
C LYS A 182 -18.02 2.58 -21.93
N ASN A 183 -17.28 1.87 -21.06
CA ASN A 183 -16.08 1.09 -21.45
C ASN A 183 -16.10 -0.38 -20.98
N GLY A 184 -17.14 -0.87 -20.29
CA GLY A 184 -17.15 -2.24 -19.75
C GLY A 184 -16.19 -2.45 -18.58
N GLU A 185 -15.83 -1.38 -17.89
CA GLU A 185 -14.95 -1.41 -16.73
C GLU A 185 -15.73 -1.94 -15.52
N LYS A 186 -15.13 -2.88 -14.79
CA LYS A 186 -15.66 -3.40 -13.54
C LYS A 186 -14.96 -2.70 -12.38
N PHE A 187 -15.76 -2.13 -11.48
CA PHE A 187 -15.29 -1.67 -10.18
C PHE A 187 -15.13 -2.85 -9.23
N SER A 188 -14.03 -2.88 -8.49
CA SER A 188 -13.80 -3.84 -7.41
C SER A 188 -13.15 -3.17 -6.20
N VAL A 189 -13.60 -3.58 -5.02
CA VAL A 189 -12.90 -3.29 -3.77
C VAL A 189 -11.70 -4.23 -3.67
N VAL A 190 -10.55 -3.67 -3.32
CA VAL A 190 -9.31 -4.42 -3.09
C VAL A 190 -9.20 -4.76 -1.62
N THR A 191 -9.12 -3.75 -0.75
CA THR A 191 -9.04 -3.95 0.71
C THR A 191 -9.33 -2.64 1.44
N SER A 192 -9.63 -2.73 2.74
CA SER A 192 -9.53 -1.60 3.67
C SER A 192 -8.17 -1.62 4.36
N LEU A 193 -7.68 -0.44 4.72
CA LEU A 193 -6.31 -0.21 5.18
C LEU A 193 -6.34 0.60 6.47
N ASN A 194 -5.50 0.21 7.41
CA ASN A 194 -5.13 1.03 8.55
C ASN A 194 -3.74 1.56 8.30
N TYR A 195 -3.65 2.87 8.09
CA TYR A 195 -2.39 3.56 7.99
C TYR A 195 -2.05 4.21 9.33
N GLU A 196 -0.77 4.18 9.65
CA GLU A 196 -0.20 4.93 10.77
C GLU A 196 1.08 5.62 10.29
N GLY A 197 1.17 6.94 10.52
CA GLY A 197 2.22 7.77 9.96
C GLY A 197 2.91 8.60 11.03
N TRP A 198 4.24 8.62 10.99
CA TRP A 198 5.06 9.59 11.72
C TRP A 198 5.70 10.50 10.70
N LEU A 199 5.44 11.79 10.84
CA LEU A 199 5.84 12.83 9.91
C LEU A 199 6.74 13.83 10.60
N VAL A 200 7.63 14.42 9.82
CA VAL A 200 8.58 15.44 10.28
C VAL A 200 8.51 16.65 9.35
N LYS A 201 8.61 17.84 9.93
CA LYS A 201 8.68 19.11 9.19
C LYS A 201 10.14 19.48 8.95
N GLY A 202 10.54 19.56 7.69
CA GLY A 202 11.84 20.04 7.27
C GLY A 202 11.76 21.41 6.60
N ALA A 203 12.88 21.86 6.04
CA ALA A 203 12.95 23.13 5.29
C ALA A 203 12.04 23.17 4.04
N GLU A 204 11.72 22.01 3.48
CA GLU A 204 10.86 21.84 2.30
C GLU A 204 9.39 21.54 2.66
N GLY A 205 9.03 21.60 3.95
CA GLY A 205 7.71 21.21 4.46
C GLY A 205 7.69 19.82 5.08
N TRP A 206 6.48 19.26 5.21
CA TRP A 206 6.25 17.96 5.85
C TRP A 206 6.63 16.79 4.94
N LYS A 207 7.29 15.77 5.51
CA LYS A 207 7.59 14.49 4.87
C LYS A 207 7.28 13.32 5.80
N ILE A 208 7.05 12.16 5.20
CA ILE A 208 6.77 10.91 5.92
C ILE A 208 8.10 10.28 6.37
N GLN A 209 8.29 10.14 7.68
CA GLN A 209 9.46 9.51 8.29
C GLN A 209 9.22 8.02 8.56
N ARG A 210 8.00 7.64 8.93
CA ARG A 210 7.61 6.25 9.12
C ARG A 210 6.18 6.06 8.67
N TRP A 211 5.92 4.95 7.99
CA TRP A 211 4.60 4.65 7.45
C TRP A 211 4.28 3.18 7.64
N HIS A 212 3.15 2.88 8.26
CA HIS A 212 2.62 1.53 8.36
C HIS A 212 1.44 1.40 7.41
N ASP A 213 1.50 0.41 6.52
CA ASP A 213 0.45 0.04 5.58
C ASP A 213 -0.08 -1.34 5.99
N LEU A 214 -1.20 -1.35 6.73
CA LEU A 214 -1.72 -2.52 7.41
C LEU A 214 -3.16 -2.82 6.94
N PRO A 215 -3.34 -3.65 5.90
CA PRO A 215 -4.67 -4.03 5.42
C PRO A 215 -5.45 -4.83 6.47
N ASP A 216 -6.78 -4.69 6.49
CA ASP A 216 -7.66 -5.47 7.38
C ASP A 216 -7.89 -6.89 6.91
N ALA A 217 -7.88 -7.08 5.58
CA ALA A 217 -8.19 -8.34 4.93
C ALA A 217 -7.19 -8.66 3.82
N PRO A 218 -6.93 -9.96 3.55
CA PRO A 218 -6.07 -10.36 2.45
C PRO A 218 -6.51 -9.70 1.15
N VAL A 219 -5.54 -9.15 0.42
CA VAL A 219 -5.80 -8.52 -0.87
C VAL A 219 -6.22 -9.61 -1.87
N PRO A 220 -7.37 -9.49 -2.56
CA PRO A 220 -7.80 -10.44 -3.57
C PRO A 220 -6.73 -10.62 -4.65
N GLN A 221 -6.45 -11.88 -4.98
CA GLN A 221 -5.49 -12.29 -6.01
C GLN A 221 -5.95 -11.90 -7.41
#